data_AF-A0AAV8XT60-F1
#
_entry.id   AF-A0AAV8XT60-F1
#
_cell.length_a   1.000
_cell.length_b   1.000
_cell.length_c   1.000
_cell.angle_alpha   90.00
_cell.angle_beta   90.00
_cell.angle_gamma   90.00
#
_symmetry.space_group_name_H-M   'P 1'
#
loop_
_entity.id
_entity.type
_entity.pdbx_description
1 polymer ?
#
loop_
_entity_poly.entity_id
_entity_poly.type
_entity_poly.pdbx_seq_one_letter_code
_entity_poly.pdbx_strand_id
1 'polypeptide(L)'
;MDNASYHSIQVERQPTTSWNKPQIIEWLEKSNITYTKDMFKTQLLNIAKQNQKPTRYKVDECLQRNGHEVLRLPPYHCQFNAIEMIWANAKNFYNAHIGEDGYGDDKVLAMWEKSLQKCTPEVWLGVVKHIEKGIEEWYNREHILDNIPQIIINVNDDESDLDTGRVKISSAYLKTCAETKTAAIGTFFPVPQSAGSFLWDFTC
;
A
#
# COMPACT_ATOMS: atom_id res chain seq x y z
N MET A 1 2.25 5.35 0.26
CA MET A 1 0.78 5.20 0.32
C MET A 1 0.47 3.87 0.94
N ASP A 2 -0.20 3.88 2.08
CA ASP A 2 -0.72 2.69 2.74
C ASP A 2 -1.92 2.11 1.97
N ASN A 3 -2.49 1.01 2.47
CA ASN A 3 -3.51 0.25 1.76
C ASN A 3 -4.93 0.49 2.29
N ALA A 4 -5.19 1.65 2.92
CA ALA A 4 -6.54 2.00 3.34
C ALA A 4 -7.51 1.98 2.15
N SER A 5 -8.75 1.54 2.41
CA SER A 5 -9.74 1.28 1.37
C SER A 5 -10.02 2.48 0.47
N TYR A 6 -9.97 3.69 1.02
CA TYR A 6 -10.18 4.94 0.30
C TYR A 6 -8.97 5.36 -0.57
N HIS A 7 -7.75 4.95 -0.21
CA HIS A 7 -6.57 5.12 -1.07
C HIS A 7 -6.53 4.10 -2.21
N SER A 8 -7.23 2.98 -2.07
CA SER A 8 -7.22 1.85 -3.01
C SER A 8 -8.50 1.77 -3.86
N ILE A 9 -9.20 2.89 -4.06
CA ILE A 9 -10.35 2.95 -4.98
C ILE A 9 -9.88 2.75 -6.42
N GLN A 10 -10.29 1.62 -7.00
CA GLN A 10 -9.95 1.26 -8.37
C GLN A 10 -10.69 2.16 -9.38
N VAL A 11 -10.00 2.50 -10.48
CA VAL A 11 -10.57 3.24 -11.61
C VAL A 11 -11.52 2.33 -12.38
N GLU A 12 -11.07 1.12 -12.68
CA GLU A 12 -11.88 0.05 -13.27
C GLU A 12 -11.75 -1.21 -12.42
N ARG A 13 -12.89 -1.75 -12.00
CA ARG A 13 -12.92 -3.02 -11.27
C ARG A 13 -12.72 -4.18 -12.25
N GLN A 14 -11.96 -5.17 -11.81
CA GLN A 14 -11.71 -6.40 -12.57
C GLN A 14 -12.46 -7.58 -11.94
N PRO A 15 -12.76 -8.63 -12.71
CA PRO A 15 -13.51 -9.77 -12.22
C PRO A 15 -12.85 -10.45 -11.02
N THR A 16 -13.63 -10.60 -9.95
CA THR A 16 -13.26 -11.34 -8.74
C THR A 16 -14.17 -12.56 -8.57
N THR A 17 -13.81 -13.46 -7.64
CA THR A 17 -14.63 -14.65 -7.32
C THR A 17 -16.05 -14.30 -6.87
N SER A 18 -16.24 -13.11 -6.30
CA SER A 18 -17.55 -12.59 -5.87
C SER A 18 -18.46 -12.12 -7.01
N TRP A 19 -17.93 -11.88 -8.22
CA TRP A 19 -18.77 -11.47 -9.36
C TRP A 19 -19.67 -12.62 -9.82
N ASN A 20 -20.85 -12.29 -10.36
CA ASN A 20 -21.72 -13.27 -10.98
C ASN A 20 -21.30 -13.54 -12.44
N LYS A 21 -21.79 -14.64 -13.04
CA LYS A 21 -21.43 -15.04 -14.41
C LYS A 21 -21.72 -13.93 -15.45
N PRO A 22 -22.90 -13.25 -15.44
CA PRO A 22 -23.17 -12.13 -16.34
C PRO A 22 -22.16 -10.98 -16.25
N GLN A 23 -21.79 -10.56 -15.04
CA GLN A 23 -20.80 -9.48 -14.84
C GLN A 23 -19.43 -9.83 -15.42
N ILE A 24 -19.00 -11.09 -15.30
CA ILE A 24 -17.74 -11.56 -15.87
C ILE A 24 -17.80 -11.50 -17.39
N ILE A 25 -18.92 -11.91 -17.99
CA ILE A 25 -19.15 -11.86 -19.43
C ILE A 25 -19.11 -10.41 -19.94
N GLU A 26 -19.85 -9.50 -19.30
CA GLU A 26 -19.86 -8.07 -19.66
C GLU A 26 -18.45 -7.48 -19.66
N TRP A 27 -17.61 -7.84 -18.68
CA TRP A 27 -16.23 -7.39 -18.63
C TRP A 27 -15.36 -7.99 -19.73
N LEU A 28 -15.55 -9.28 -20.07
CA LEU A 28 -14.84 -9.93 -21.18
C LEU A 28 -15.21 -9.27 -22.51
N GLU A 29 -16.49 -9.00 -22.74
CA GLU A 29 -16.99 -8.28 -23.92
C GLU A 29 -16.42 -6.86 -23.99
N LYS A 30 -16.49 -6.08 -22.90
CA LYS A 30 -15.91 -4.72 -22.83
C LYS A 30 -14.40 -4.72 -23.08
N SER A 31 -13.71 -5.78 -22.66
CA SER A 31 -12.27 -5.95 -22.84
C SER A 31 -11.89 -6.58 -24.19
N ASN A 32 -12.89 -6.91 -25.03
CA ASN A 32 -12.73 -7.57 -26.33
C ASN A 32 -11.99 -8.92 -26.24
N ILE A 33 -12.28 -9.71 -25.21
CA ILE A 33 -11.69 -11.03 -24.95
C ILE A 33 -12.65 -12.13 -25.41
N THR A 34 -12.14 -13.07 -26.20
CA THR A 34 -12.92 -14.19 -26.70
C THR A 34 -13.26 -15.20 -25.59
N TYR A 35 -14.51 -15.64 -25.56
CA TYR A 35 -15.00 -16.69 -24.65
C TYR A 35 -16.12 -17.49 -25.31
N THR A 36 -16.40 -18.68 -24.78
CA THR A 36 -17.51 -19.54 -25.24
C THR A 36 -18.70 -19.41 -24.28
N LYS A 37 -19.92 -19.27 -24.82
CA LYS A 37 -21.15 -19.02 -24.02
C LYS A 37 -21.46 -20.15 -23.02
N ASP A 38 -21.08 -21.37 -23.36
CA ASP A 38 -21.35 -22.57 -22.55
C ASP A 38 -20.37 -22.76 -21.38
N MET A 39 -19.34 -21.90 -21.26
CA MET A 39 -18.33 -22.01 -20.21
C MET A 39 -18.92 -21.79 -18.81
N PHE A 40 -18.43 -22.57 -17.84
CA PHE A 40 -18.76 -22.38 -16.44
C PHE A 40 -18.16 -21.07 -15.89
N LYS A 41 -18.74 -20.57 -14.80
CA LYS A 41 -18.26 -19.36 -14.11
C LYS A 41 -16.76 -19.43 -13.81
N THR A 42 -16.28 -20.59 -13.37
CA THR A 42 -14.86 -20.83 -13.03
C THR A 42 -13.96 -20.71 -14.25
N GLN A 43 -14.37 -21.25 -15.40
CA GLN A 43 -13.62 -21.17 -16.65
C GLN A 43 -13.57 -19.73 -17.17
N LEU A 44 -14.69 -19.00 -17.13
CA LEU A 44 -14.74 -17.57 -17.50
C LEU A 44 -13.86 -16.73 -16.56
N LEU A 45 -13.88 -17.01 -15.26
CA LEU A 45 -13.04 -16.33 -14.29
C LEU A 45 -11.54 -16.62 -14.52
N ASN A 46 -11.18 -17.84 -14.94
CA ASN A 46 -9.80 -18.18 -15.30
C ASN A 46 -9.33 -17.42 -16.54
N ILE A 47 -10.17 -17.30 -17.57
CA ILE A 47 -9.87 -16.44 -18.73
C ILE A 47 -9.68 -14.99 -18.28
N ALA A 48 -10.58 -14.48 -17.44
CA ALA A 48 -10.47 -13.12 -16.93
C ALA A 48 -9.16 -12.91 -16.15
N LYS A 49 -8.78 -13.85 -15.26
CA LYS A 49 -7.51 -13.82 -14.50
C LYS A 49 -6.28 -13.79 -15.41
N GLN A 50 -6.27 -14.59 -16.48
CA GLN A 50 -5.17 -14.61 -17.45
C GLN A 50 -5.03 -13.30 -18.23
N ASN A 51 -6.11 -12.52 -18.35
CA ASN A 51 -6.17 -11.26 -19.07
C ASN A 51 -6.30 -10.04 -18.13
N GLN A 52 -6.01 -10.21 -16.83
CA GLN A 52 -6.06 -9.09 -15.89
C GLN A 52 -5.01 -8.04 -16.24
N LYS A 53 -5.43 -6.78 -16.20
CA LYS A 53 -4.54 -5.63 -16.36
C LYS A 53 -3.98 -5.23 -14.99
N PRO A 54 -2.83 -4.54 -14.94
CA PRO A 54 -2.38 -3.90 -13.72
C PRO A 54 -3.50 -3.03 -13.12
N THR A 55 -3.71 -3.16 -11.80
CA THR A 55 -4.75 -2.41 -11.12
C THR A 55 -4.37 -0.93 -11.10
N ARG A 56 -5.31 -0.06 -11.49
CA ARG A 56 -5.16 1.39 -11.47
C ARG A 56 -6.05 1.98 -10.39
N TYR A 57 -5.49 2.90 -9.61
CA TYR A 57 -6.19 3.57 -8.51
C TYR A 57 -6.44 5.04 -8.83
N LYS A 58 -7.60 5.55 -8.41
CA LYS A 58 -8.02 6.93 -8.72
C LYS A 58 -7.07 7.97 -8.13
N VAL A 59 -6.61 7.73 -6.91
CA VAL A 59 -5.66 8.62 -6.20
C VAL A 59 -4.32 8.62 -6.94
N ASP A 60 -3.85 7.46 -7.38
CA ASP A 60 -2.56 7.33 -8.08
C ASP A 60 -2.58 8.09 -9.41
N GLU A 61 -3.67 8.02 -10.18
CA GLU A 61 -3.82 8.83 -11.39
C GLU A 61 -3.86 10.32 -11.11
N CYS A 62 -4.51 10.73 -10.02
CA CYS A 62 -4.54 12.13 -9.61
C CYS A 62 -3.13 12.62 -9.29
N LEU A 63 -2.37 11.87 -8.50
CA LEU A 63 -0.99 12.21 -8.13
C LEU A 63 -0.07 12.20 -9.36
N GLN A 64 -0.19 11.21 -10.24
CA GLN A 64 0.59 11.12 -11.47
C GLN A 64 0.33 12.30 -12.41
N ARG A 65 -0.92 12.76 -12.56
CA ARG A 65 -1.25 13.96 -13.35
C ARG A 65 -0.60 15.23 -12.80
N ASN A 66 -0.30 15.26 -11.50
CA ASN A 66 0.40 16.36 -10.84
C ASN A 66 1.93 16.14 -10.77
N GLY A 67 2.46 15.13 -11.48
CA GLY A 67 3.90 14.86 -11.53
C GLY A 67 4.45 14.10 -10.33
N HIS A 68 3.59 13.46 -9.53
CA HIS A 68 3.99 12.67 -8.37
C HIS A 68 3.90 11.17 -8.65
N GLU A 69 4.96 10.44 -8.32
CA GLU A 69 4.97 8.98 -8.33
C GLU A 69 4.46 8.43 -6.99
N VAL A 70 3.63 7.39 -7.03
CA VAL A 70 3.08 6.76 -5.84
C VAL A 70 3.84 5.49 -5.49
N LEU A 71 4.55 5.52 -4.37
CA LEU A 71 5.08 4.33 -3.74
C LEU A 71 4.02 3.71 -2.81
N ARG A 72 3.61 2.46 -3.06
CA ARG A 72 2.66 1.73 -2.22
C ARG A 72 3.39 0.79 -1.26
N LEU A 73 2.95 0.79 -0.01
CA LEU A 73 3.48 -0.10 1.02
C LEU A 73 2.86 -1.49 0.90
N PRO A 74 3.61 -2.55 1.22
CA PRO A 74 3.04 -3.87 1.40
C PRO A 74 1.91 -3.85 2.45
N PRO A 75 0.85 -4.65 2.27
CA PRO A 75 -0.26 -4.73 3.23
C PRO A 75 0.24 -5.10 4.63
N TYR A 76 -0.32 -4.47 5.68
CA TYR A 76 0.03 -4.71 7.09
C TYR A 76 1.46 -4.32 7.50
N HIS A 77 2.16 -3.52 6.70
CA HIS A 77 3.50 -3.02 7.02
C HIS A 77 3.53 -1.52 7.28
N CYS A 78 2.70 -1.03 8.22
CA CYS A 78 2.63 0.40 8.55
C CYS A 78 3.93 0.95 9.15
N GLN A 79 4.80 0.09 9.70
CA GLN A 79 6.13 0.48 10.19
C GLN A 79 7.04 1.05 9.10
N PHE A 80 6.75 0.78 7.82
CA PHE A 80 7.48 1.37 6.69
C PHE A 80 6.89 2.71 6.23
N ASN A 81 5.90 3.25 6.95
CA ASN A 81 5.29 4.52 6.64
C ASN A 81 5.86 5.65 7.52
N ALA A 82 6.65 6.54 6.94
CA ALA A 82 7.32 7.62 7.70
C ALA A 82 6.34 8.55 8.42
N ILE A 83 5.18 8.82 7.82
CA ILE A 83 4.17 9.67 8.46
C ILE A 83 3.62 9.06 9.75
N GLU A 84 3.51 7.73 9.85
CA GLU A 84 3.01 7.07 11.07
C GLU A 84 3.96 7.29 12.24
N MET A 85 5.27 7.18 11.99
CA MET A 85 6.30 7.43 13.00
C MET A 85 6.34 8.90 13.42
N ILE A 86 6.24 9.83 12.47
CA ILE A 86 6.19 11.26 12.78
C ILE A 86 4.93 11.61 13.56
N TRP A 87 3.79 11.06 13.15
CA TRP A 87 2.52 11.25 13.84
C TRP A 87 2.55 10.69 15.26
N ALA A 88 3.21 9.54 15.46
CA ALA A 88 3.45 8.99 16.80
C ALA A 88 4.29 9.94 17.66
N ASN A 89 5.36 10.53 17.11
CA ASN A 89 6.18 11.51 17.82
C ASN A 89 5.35 12.74 18.24
N ALA A 90 4.54 13.28 17.33
CA ALA A 90 3.66 14.41 17.62
C ALA A 90 2.62 14.06 18.69
N LYS A 91 1.96 12.90 18.59
CA LYS A 91 1.01 12.44 19.62
C LYS A 91 1.66 12.27 20.98
N ASN A 92 2.85 11.68 21.03
CA ASN A 92 3.57 11.47 22.30
C ASN A 92 3.92 12.81 22.95
N PHE A 93 4.36 13.80 22.17
CA PHE A 93 4.59 15.15 22.69
C PHE A 93 3.29 15.78 23.19
N TYR A 94 2.23 15.74 22.38
CA TYR A 94 0.93 16.31 22.76
C TYR A 94 0.41 15.68 24.06
N ASN A 95 0.41 14.35 24.16
CA ASN A 95 -0.07 13.61 25.33
C ASN A 95 0.74 13.89 26.59
N ALA A 96 2.05 14.15 26.46
CA ALA A 96 2.90 14.50 27.59
C ALA A 96 2.62 15.89 28.17
N HIS A 97 2.04 16.80 27.37
CA HIS A 97 1.82 18.21 27.75
C HIS A 97 0.33 18.60 27.75
N ILE A 98 -0.57 17.61 27.63
CA ILE A 98 -2.00 17.88 27.58
C ILE A 98 -2.48 18.50 28.90
N GLY A 99 -3.23 19.60 28.80
CA GLY A 99 -3.80 20.29 29.96
C GLY A 99 -2.87 21.28 30.67
N GLU A 100 -1.58 21.40 30.28
CA GLU A 100 -0.67 22.41 30.84
C GLU A 100 -1.22 23.84 30.70
N ASP A 101 -1.78 24.14 29.53
CA ASP A 101 -2.36 25.45 29.19
C ASP A 101 -3.91 25.47 29.30
N GLY A 102 -4.51 24.40 29.83
CA GLY A 102 -5.97 24.17 29.88
C GLY A 102 -6.54 23.39 28.68
N TYR A 103 -7.87 23.19 28.69
CA TYR A 103 -8.59 22.33 27.73
C TYR A 103 -9.49 23.08 26.73
N GLY A 104 -9.41 24.41 26.68
CA GLY A 104 -10.17 25.18 25.68
C GLY A 104 -9.67 24.89 24.26
N ASP A 105 -10.56 24.94 23.27
CA ASP A 105 -10.26 24.60 21.88
C ASP A 105 -9.01 25.34 21.34
N ASP A 106 -8.90 26.65 21.61
CA ASP A 106 -7.73 27.46 21.22
C ASP A 106 -6.42 26.94 21.85
N LYS A 107 -6.49 26.42 23.08
CA LYS A 107 -5.34 25.87 23.82
C LYS A 107 -4.94 24.51 23.27
N VAL A 108 -5.93 23.68 22.96
CA VAL A 108 -5.72 22.38 22.29
C VAL A 108 -5.05 22.57 20.94
N LEU A 109 -5.53 23.51 20.12
CA LEU A 109 -4.93 23.84 18.82
C LEU A 109 -3.50 24.37 18.97
N ALA A 110 -3.26 25.30 19.90
CA ALA A 110 -1.92 25.81 20.17
C ALA A 110 -0.95 24.70 20.64
N MET A 111 -1.43 23.73 21.41
CA MET A 111 -0.61 22.58 21.85
C MET A 111 -0.29 21.66 20.68
N TRP A 112 -1.23 21.41 19.76
CA TRP A 112 -0.96 20.67 18.53
C TRP A 112 0.04 21.39 17.63
N GLU A 113 -0.04 22.70 17.51
CA GLU A 113 0.96 23.48 16.75
C GLU A 113 2.36 23.35 17.36
N LYS A 114 2.49 23.49 18.69
CA LYS A 114 3.76 23.25 19.41
C LYS A 114 4.29 21.84 19.16
N SER A 115 3.41 20.84 19.16
CA SER A 115 3.76 19.45 18.90
C SER A 115 4.29 19.23 17.49
N LEU A 116 3.57 19.73 16.48
CA LEU A 116 3.95 19.59 15.07
C LEU A 116 5.26 20.34 14.76
N GLN A 117 5.53 21.47 15.44
CA GLN A 117 6.81 22.17 15.33
C GLN A 117 8.01 21.33 15.80
N LYS A 118 7.82 20.29 16.62
CA LYS A 118 8.88 19.33 16.99
C LYS A 118 9.21 18.35 15.89
N CYS A 119 8.33 18.18 14.90
CA CYS A 119 8.58 17.35 13.73
C CYS A 119 9.43 18.12 12.70
N THR A 120 10.65 18.49 13.09
CA THR A 120 11.58 19.26 12.26
C THR A 120 12.08 18.43 11.07
N PRO A 121 12.62 19.08 10.01
CA PRO A 121 13.21 18.36 8.87
C PRO A 121 14.28 17.33 9.29
N GLU A 122 15.04 17.59 10.34
CA GLU A 122 16.05 16.67 10.88
C GLU A 122 15.42 15.43 11.48
N VAL A 123 14.29 15.58 12.20
CA VAL A 123 13.52 14.46 12.76
C VAL A 123 12.93 13.63 11.62
N TRP A 124 12.35 14.28 10.61
CA TRP A 124 11.85 13.63 9.39
C TRP A 124 12.94 12.81 8.70
N LEU A 125 14.11 13.41 8.46
CA LEU A 125 15.22 12.72 7.84
C LEU A 125 15.70 11.51 8.67
N GLY A 126 15.74 11.66 9.99
CA GLY A 126 16.08 10.55 10.90
C GLY A 126 15.09 9.39 10.81
N VAL A 127 13.79 9.69 10.75
CA VAL A 127 12.72 8.69 10.58
C VAL A 127 12.83 7.98 9.23
N VAL A 128 13.03 8.73 8.14
CA VAL A 128 13.19 8.14 6.80
C VAL A 128 14.38 7.19 6.78
N LYS A 129 15.54 7.59 7.30
CA LYS A 129 16.72 6.73 7.39
C LYS A 129 16.48 5.47 8.23
N HIS A 130 15.74 5.60 9.33
CA HIS A 130 15.38 4.45 10.16
C HIS A 130 14.53 3.44 9.38
N ILE A 131 13.54 3.93 8.63
CA ILE A 131 12.67 3.10 7.81
C ILE A 131 13.43 2.44 6.67
N GLU A 132 14.27 3.17 5.95
CA GLU A 132 15.11 2.64 4.87
C GLU A 132 15.97 1.47 5.38
N LYS A 133 16.62 1.65 6.54
CA LYS A 133 17.37 0.59 7.20
C LYS A 133 16.50 -0.61 7.56
N GLY A 134 15.31 -0.38 8.12
CA GLY A 134 14.37 -1.45 8.47
C GLY A 134 13.89 -2.25 7.24
N ILE A 135 13.69 -1.58 6.11
CA ILE A 135 13.34 -2.21 4.83
C ILE A 135 14.49 -3.09 4.34
N GLU A 136 15.73 -2.60 4.38
CA GLU A 136 16.93 -3.35 3.97
C GLU A 136 17.13 -4.60 4.84
N GLU A 137 17.00 -4.48 6.16
CA GLU A 137 17.09 -5.62 7.08
C GLU A 137 15.99 -6.66 6.83
N TRP A 138 14.76 -6.20 6.54
CA TRP A 138 13.66 -7.09 6.19
C TRP A 138 13.93 -7.82 4.87
N TYR A 139 14.39 -7.10 3.85
CA TYR A 139 14.76 -7.70 2.56
C TYR A 139 15.86 -8.76 2.71
N ASN A 140 16.92 -8.47 3.46
CA ASN A 140 18.03 -9.40 3.67
C ASN A 140 17.61 -10.67 4.40
N ARG A 141 16.62 -10.59 5.31
CA ARG A 141 16.05 -11.75 6.01
C ARG A 141 15.27 -12.65 5.06
N GLU A 142 14.40 -12.07 4.24
CA GLU A 142 13.54 -12.81 3.32
C GLU A 142 14.33 -13.38 2.13
N HIS A 143 15.35 -12.68 1.64
CA HIS A 143 16.20 -13.13 0.54
C HIS A 143 16.89 -14.48 0.81
N ILE A 144 17.08 -14.85 2.08
CA ILE A 144 17.63 -16.14 2.48
C ILE A 144 16.66 -17.29 2.13
N LEU A 145 15.34 -17.04 2.14
CA LEU A 145 14.31 -18.05 1.86
C LEU A 145 14.32 -18.50 0.39
N ASP A 146 14.73 -17.64 -0.54
CA ASP A 146 14.85 -17.98 -1.96
C ASP A 146 15.96 -19.01 -2.24
N ASN A 147 16.91 -19.15 -1.31
CA ASN A 147 18.04 -20.07 -1.43
C ASN A 147 17.82 -21.40 -0.69
N ILE A 148 16.62 -21.64 -0.14
CA ILE A 148 16.30 -22.91 0.52
C ILE A 148 15.98 -23.96 -0.56
N PRO A 149 16.71 -25.09 -0.61
CA PRO A 149 16.41 -26.15 -1.57
C PRO A 149 15.00 -26.70 -1.36
N GLN A 150 14.32 -27.03 -2.46
CA GLN A 150 12.96 -27.56 -2.45
C GLN A 150 12.85 -28.78 -1.54
N ILE A 151 12.00 -28.70 -0.51
CA ILE A 151 11.65 -29.84 0.33
C ILE A 151 10.66 -30.71 -0.45
N ILE A 152 11.12 -31.88 -0.89
CA ILE A 152 10.25 -32.89 -1.52
C ILE A 152 9.64 -33.74 -0.40
N ILE A 153 8.37 -33.49 -0.09
CA ILE A 153 7.59 -34.39 0.78
C ILE A 153 6.99 -35.45 -0.13
N ASN A 154 7.53 -36.67 -0.05
CA ASN A 154 7.01 -37.80 -0.82
C ASN A 154 5.79 -38.37 -0.08
N VAL A 155 4.58 -38.06 -0.56
CA VAL A 155 3.31 -38.51 0.01
C VAL A 155 2.76 -39.64 -0.85
N ASN A 156 3.34 -40.84 -0.70
CA ASN A 156 2.60 -42.08 -0.91
C ASN A 156 2.47 -42.66 0.50
N ASP A 157 1.30 -42.77 1.12
CA ASP A 157 0.05 -43.29 0.56
C ASP A 157 -1.19 -42.40 0.80
N ASP A 158 -2.06 -42.45 -0.22
CA ASP A 158 -3.47 -42.06 -0.32
C ASP A 158 -3.87 -40.58 -0.56
N GLU A 159 -4.55 -40.42 -1.71
CA GLU A 159 -5.00 -39.20 -2.39
C GLU A 159 -5.87 -38.25 -1.54
N SER A 160 -5.53 -36.96 -1.56
CA SER A 160 -6.51 -35.89 -1.82
C SER A 160 -5.80 -34.64 -2.34
N ASP A 161 -6.14 -34.22 -3.56
CA ASP A 161 -5.59 -33.03 -4.22
C ASP A 161 -5.99 -31.75 -3.48
N LEU A 162 -5.01 -31.08 -2.87
CA LEU A 162 -5.12 -29.68 -2.45
C LEU A 162 -4.23 -28.80 -3.33
N ASP A 163 -4.87 -28.10 -4.27
CA ASP A 163 -4.31 -27.02 -5.08
C ASP A 163 -3.81 -25.89 -4.16
N THR A 164 -2.53 -25.95 -3.79
CA THR A 164 -1.84 -24.83 -3.17
C THR A 164 -1.38 -23.89 -4.27
N GLY A 165 -2.27 -22.95 -4.62
CA GLY A 165 -2.01 -21.86 -5.55
C GLY A 165 -0.72 -21.13 -5.20
N ARG A 166 0.30 -21.36 -6.03
CA ARG A 166 1.58 -20.64 -6.01
C ARG A 166 1.32 -19.14 -6.21
N VAL A 167 1.39 -18.36 -5.14
CA VAL A 167 1.38 -16.88 -5.23
C VAL A 167 2.70 -16.47 -5.88
N LYS A 168 2.69 -16.26 -7.19
CA LYS A 168 3.77 -15.57 -7.88
C LYS A 168 3.72 -14.10 -7.44
N ILE A 169 4.55 -13.72 -6.47
CA ILE A 169 4.87 -12.30 -6.27
C ILE A 169 5.58 -11.86 -7.55
N SER A 170 4.92 -11.01 -8.35
CA SER A 170 5.47 -10.62 -9.64
C SER A 170 6.77 -9.85 -9.42
N SER A 171 7.83 -10.27 -10.12
CA SER A 171 9.13 -9.60 -10.22
C SER A 171 9.06 -8.08 -10.53
N ALA A 172 7.90 -7.58 -10.98
CA ALA A 172 7.63 -6.18 -11.21
C ALA A 172 7.74 -5.30 -9.94
N TYR A 173 7.52 -5.84 -8.73
CA TYR A 173 7.71 -5.09 -7.49
C TYR A 173 9.19 -4.79 -7.18
N LEU A 174 10.11 -5.62 -7.70
CA LEU A 174 11.53 -5.58 -7.34
C LEU A 174 12.39 -4.72 -8.27
N LYS A 175 11.92 -4.45 -9.51
CA LYS A 175 12.65 -3.57 -10.44
C LYS A 175 12.48 -2.08 -10.12
N THR A 176 11.31 -1.66 -9.67
CA THR A 176 11.01 -0.23 -9.44
C THR A 176 11.83 0.38 -8.29
N CYS A 177 12.19 -0.41 -7.27
CA CYS A 177 13.03 0.04 -6.15
C CYS A 177 14.50 0.28 -6.54
N ALA A 178 14.98 -0.32 -7.63
CA ALA A 178 16.36 -0.12 -8.12
C ALA A 178 16.48 1.11 -9.04
N GLU A 179 15.42 1.44 -9.79
CA GLU A 179 15.44 2.48 -10.83
C GLU A 179 15.13 3.89 -10.29
N THR A 180 14.43 4.01 -9.16
CA THR A 180 14.10 5.30 -8.51
C THR A 180 15.27 5.97 -7.77
N LYS A 181 16.43 5.29 -7.66
CA LYS A 181 17.67 5.84 -7.07
C LYS A 181 18.22 7.09 -7.77
N THR A 182 17.70 7.49 -8.94
CA THR A 182 18.30 8.58 -9.75
C THR A 182 17.46 9.87 -9.82
N ALA A 183 16.23 9.94 -9.29
CA ALA A 183 15.34 11.07 -9.58
C ALA A 183 14.91 11.96 -8.38
N ALA A 184 15.04 11.54 -7.12
CA ALA A 184 14.34 12.20 -6.00
C ALA A 184 15.23 13.04 -5.06
N ILE A 185 16.27 13.73 -5.57
CA ILE A 185 17.09 14.66 -4.76
C ILE A 185 16.61 16.12 -4.86
N GLY A 186 15.53 16.42 -5.58
CA GLY A 186 15.19 17.82 -5.87
C GLY A 186 13.72 18.16 -5.94
N THR A 187 12.99 18.09 -4.82
CA THR A 187 11.89 19.04 -4.53
C THR A 187 11.48 18.92 -3.05
N PHE A 188 11.90 19.90 -2.26
CA PHE A 188 11.33 20.20 -0.94
C PHE A 188 9.82 20.49 -1.10
N PHE A 189 8.97 19.82 -0.32
CA PHE A 189 7.56 20.18 -0.22
C PHE A 189 7.41 21.46 0.63
N PRO A 190 6.80 22.55 0.12
CA PRO A 190 6.37 23.66 0.98
C PRO A 190 5.12 23.26 1.78
N VAL A 191 5.08 23.69 3.03
CA VAL A 191 3.96 23.53 3.97
C VAL A 191 2.72 24.25 3.43
N PRO A 192 1.55 23.60 3.27
CA PRO A 192 0.33 24.28 2.83
C PRO A 192 -0.25 25.13 3.98
N GLN A 193 -0.29 26.45 3.78
CA GLN A 193 -1.15 27.36 4.54
C GLN A 193 -2.58 27.28 3.98
N SER A 194 -3.40 26.37 4.48
CA SER A 194 -4.85 26.57 4.57
C SER A 194 -5.48 25.43 5.37
N ALA A 195 -6.11 25.79 6.49
CA ALA A 195 -6.91 24.90 7.30
C ALA A 195 -8.10 24.37 6.49
N GLY A 196 -8.10 23.07 6.24
CA GLY A 196 -9.25 22.31 5.79
C GLY A 196 -9.34 21.05 6.66
N SER A 197 -10.39 20.97 7.48
CA SER A 197 -10.62 19.86 8.39
C SER A 197 -10.67 18.53 7.64
N PHE A 198 -9.64 17.71 7.81
CA PHE A 198 -9.68 16.29 7.52
C PHE A 198 -9.45 15.54 8.84
N LEU A 199 -10.55 15.04 9.42
CA LEU A 199 -10.47 14.00 10.44
C LEU A 199 -9.99 12.72 9.74
N TRP A 200 -8.73 12.37 9.96
CA TRP A 200 -8.19 11.07 9.60
C TRP A 200 -8.26 10.17 10.83
N ASP A 201 -9.39 9.47 11.00
CA ASP A 201 -9.49 8.37 11.97
C ASP A 201 -8.76 7.16 11.40
N PHE A 202 -7.54 6.94 11.90
CA PHE A 202 -6.79 5.70 11.74
C PHE A 202 -6.69 5.02 13.11
N THR A 203 -7.62 4.11 13.36
CA THR A 203 -7.49 3.09 14.41
C THR A 203 -6.94 1.82 13.75
N CYS A 204 -5.83 1.32 14.29
CA CYS A 204 -5.31 -0.01 13.98
C CYS A 204 -6.29 -1.11 14.39
#